data_AF-T0ZNX2-F1
#
_entry.id   AF-T0ZNX2-F1
#
_cell.length_a   1.000
_cell.length_b   1.000
_cell.length_c   1.000
_cell.angle_alpha   90.00
_cell.angle_beta   90.00
_cell.angle_gamma   90.00
#
_symmetry.space_group_name_H-M   'P 1'
#
loop_
_entity.id
_entity.type
_entity.pdbx_description
1 polymer ?
#
loop_
_entity_poly.entity_id
_entity_poly.type
_entity_poly.pdbx_seq_one_letter_code
_entity_poly.pdbx_strand_id
1 'polypeptide(L)'
;MLELHGHGGPAVLEALVARVLDIGARRAQPGEFTLRAFLNGKLDLAQAEAIADLIDAGSREAARAAVRSLQGEFSAMVHGLTEAVIDTRAHVEAAIDFPEEEIDFLADRQLQERFQALAEHFSAVEQTARQGALLREGMTVVIAGRPNAGKSSLLNRLAGYDAAIVTPIAGTTRDIVREKINIDGMPVHVLDTAGLRENADPVETEGIRRAHEQMRRADRVLFVIDLLDDPDARAYEAEKARLPHDVPVTLVLNKSDLGAP
;
A
#
# COMPACT_ATOMS: atom_id res chain seq x y z
N MET A 1 -8.33 -9.65 32.12
CA MET A 1 -8.91 -8.57 31.28
C MET A 1 -10.36 -8.44 31.70
N LEU A 2 -10.85 -7.22 31.90
CA LEU A 2 -12.25 -6.94 32.21
C LEU A 2 -12.77 -6.02 31.11
N GLU A 3 -13.90 -6.37 30.51
CA GLU A 3 -14.60 -5.56 29.51
C GLU A 3 -15.90 -5.05 30.11
N LEU A 4 -16.11 -3.73 30.07
CA LEU A 4 -17.31 -3.08 30.60
C LEU A 4 -18.18 -2.60 29.44
N HIS A 5 -19.37 -3.18 29.30
CA HIS A 5 -20.31 -2.85 28.23
C HIS A 5 -21.40 -1.92 28.78
N GLY A 6 -21.66 -0.82 28.10
CA GLY A 6 -22.60 0.20 28.56
C GLY A 6 -23.29 0.94 27.41
N HIS A 7 -24.10 1.93 27.74
CA HIS A 7 -24.80 2.76 26.77
C HIS A 7 -23.79 3.67 26.03
N GLY A 8 -23.92 3.77 24.70
CA GLY A 8 -22.97 4.47 23.83
C GLY A 8 -22.96 6.00 23.89
N GLY A 9 -23.60 6.59 24.91
CA GLY A 9 -23.58 8.05 25.10
C GLY A 9 -22.18 8.53 25.51
N PRO A 10 -21.57 9.51 24.81
CA PRO A 10 -20.20 9.96 25.10
C PRO A 10 -19.96 10.32 26.57
N ALA A 11 -20.91 11.02 27.20
CA ALA A 11 -20.81 11.41 28.60
C ALA A 11 -20.82 10.20 29.57
N VAL A 12 -21.55 9.13 29.24
CA VAL A 12 -21.60 7.91 30.05
C VAL A 12 -20.29 7.14 29.92
N LEU A 13 -19.74 7.03 28.72
CA LEU A 13 -18.44 6.39 28.46
C LEU A 13 -17.29 7.13 29.13
N GLU A 14 -17.30 8.47 29.07
CA GLU A 14 -16.27 9.29 29.71
C GLU A 14 -16.31 9.18 31.24
N ALA A 15 -17.50 9.20 31.85
CA ALA A 15 -17.67 8.99 33.29
C ALA A 15 -17.18 7.59 33.73
N LEU A 16 -17.44 6.56 32.91
CA LEU A 16 -16.98 5.20 33.17
C LEU A 16 -15.45 5.10 33.09
N VAL A 17 -14.83 5.68 32.05
CA VAL A 17 -13.37 5.71 31.91
C VAL A 17 -12.73 6.47 33.07
N ALA A 18 -13.26 7.65 33.42
CA ALA A 18 -12.79 8.44 34.55
C ALA A 18 -12.83 7.63 35.85
N ARG A 19 -13.95 6.94 36.12
CA ARG A 19 -14.09 6.11 37.31
C ARG A 19 -13.07 4.96 37.37
N VAL A 20 -12.76 4.34 36.23
CA VAL A 20 -11.75 3.27 36.15
C VAL A 20 -10.34 3.82 36.45
N LEU A 21 -10.02 5.03 35.98
CA LEU A 21 -8.75 5.70 36.29
C LEU A 21 -8.66 6.05 37.79
N ASP A 22 -9.73 6.56 38.40
CA ASP A 22 -9.77 6.90 39.83
C ASP A 22 -9.51 5.71 40.76
N ILE A 23 -9.84 4.49 40.32
CA ILE A 23 -9.63 3.26 41.08
C ILE A 23 -8.21 2.68 40.85
N GLY A 24 -7.36 3.36 40.07
CA GLY A 24 -5.93 3.06 39.94
C GLY A 24 -5.50 2.51 38.58
N ALA A 25 -6.40 2.46 37.59
CA ALA A 25 -5.98 2.14 36.22
C ALA A 25 -5.22 3.31 35.59
N ARG A 26 -4.34 3.00 34.63
CA ARG A 26 -3.71 3.99 33.75
C ARG A 26 -4.39 3.96 32.38
N ARG A 27 -4.53 5.13 31.75
CA ARG A 27 -4.99 5.24 30.36
C ARG A 27 -3.98 4.54 29.42
N ALA A 28 -4.49 3.66 28.56
CA ALA A 28 -3.67 2.95 27.60
C ALA A 28 -3.05 3.90 26.56
N GLN A 29 -1.82 3.61 26.14
CA GLN A 29 -1.18 4.22 24.98
C GLN A 29 -1.73 3.64 23.67
N PRO A 30 -1.54 4.31 22.51
CA PRO A 30 -1.89 3.75 21.22
C PRO A 30 -1.28 2.36 21.01
N GLY A 31 -2.10 1.38 20.62
CA GLY A 31 -1.66 0.00 20.37
C GLY A 31 -1.27 -0.82 21.61
N GLU A 32 -1.37 -0.27 22.82
CA GLU A 32 -0.77 -0.89 24.02
C GLU A 32 -1.33 -2.30 24.33
N PHE A 33 -2.61 -2.55 24.08
CA PHE A 33 -3.20 -3.88 24.29
C PHE A 33 -2.60 -4.93 23.35
N THR A 34 -2.47 -4.61 22.07
CA THR A 34 -1.84 -5.47 21.06
C THR A 34 -0.35 -5.68 21.36
N LEU A 35 0.37 -4.61 21.73
CA LEU A 35 1.78 -4.69 22.13
C LEU A 35 1.96 -5.65 23.32
N ARG A 36 1.09 -5.56 24.33
CA ARG A 36 1.14 -6.48 25.48
C ARG A 36 0.84 -7.93 25.05
N ALA A 37 -0.03 -8.16 24.08
CA ALA A 37 -0.28 -9.51 23.56
C ALA A 37 0.97 -10.07 22.86
N PHE A 38 1.65 -9.26 22.05
CA PHE A 38 2.92 -9.61 21.40
C PHE A 38 4.02 -9.92 22.42
N LEU A 39 4.27 -9.02 23.38
CA LEU A 39 5.31 -9.19 24.40
C LEU A 39 5.09 -10.41 25.30
N ASN A 40 3.83 -10.84 25.47
CA ASN A 40 3.47 -12.04 26.22
C ASN A 40 3.42 -13.31 25.34
N GLY A 41 3.91 -13.25 24.09
CA GLY A 41 3.98 -14.39 23.17
C GLY A 41 2.61 -14.93 22.73
N LYS A 42 1.53 -14.16 22.87
CA LYS A 42 0.21 -14.57 22.39
C LYS A 42 0.06 -14.43 20.87
N LEU A 43 0.84 -13.52 20.30
CA LEU A 43 0.89 -13.17 18.89
C LEU A 43 2.35 -12.89 18.54
N ASP A 44 2.73 -13.12 17.29
CA ASP A 44 3.97 -12.57 16.73
C ASP A 44 3.77 -11.14 16.19
N LEU A 45 4.84 -10.55 15.65
CA LEU A 45 4.80 -9.16 15.16
C LEU A 45 3.90 -9.00 13.92
N ALA A 46 3.94 -9.96 12.99
CA ALA A 46 3.12 -9.90 11.78
C ALA A 46 1.63 -10.00 12.09
N GLN A 47 1.26 -10.85 13.05
CA GLN A 47 -0.10 -10.96 13.56
C GLN A 47 -0.54 -9.68 14.30
N ALA A 48 0.35 -9.06 15.07
CA ALA A 48 0.06 -7.80 15.75
C ALA A 48 -0.21 -6.66 14.76
N GLU A 49 0.60 -6.54 13.70
CA GLU A 49 0.39 -5.57 12.61
C GLU A 49 -0.91 -5.85 11.85
N ALA A 50 -1.24 -7.12 11.60
CA ALA A 50 -2.46 -7.52 10.91
C ALA A 50 -3.75 -7.07 11.62
N ILE A 51 -3.72 -6.85 12.94
CA ILE A 51 -4.85 -6.26 13.67
C ILE A 51 -5.11 -4.82 13.22
N ALA A 52 -4.05 -4.02 13.08
CA ALA A 52 -4.17 -2.65 12.59
C ALA A 52 -4.65 -2.64 11.13
N ASP A 53 -4.09 -3.52 10.29
CA ASP A 53 -4.50 -3.63 8.89
C ASP A 53 -5.97 -4.00 8.72
N LEU A 54 -6.48 -4.88 9.59
CA LEU A 54 -7.88 -5.29 9.55
C LEU A 54 -8.82 -4.15 9.94
N ILE A 55 -8.44 -3.33 10.93
CA ILE A 55 -9.20 -2.15 11.36
C ILE A 55 -9.21 -1.08 10.26
N ASP A 56 -8.08 -0.88 9.59
CA ASP A 56 -7.89 0.16 8.56
C ASP A 56 -8.26 -0.31 7.13
N ALA A 57 -8.67 -1.56 6.96
CA ALA A 57 -8.92 -2.15 5.65
C ALA A 57 -10.01 -1.40 4.85
N GLY A 58 -9.59 -0.77 3.74
CA GLY A 58 -10.48 -0.06 2.81
C GLY A 58 -11.14 -0.95 1.74
N SER A 59 -10.81 -2.24 1.69
CA SER A 59 -11.37 -3.20 0.74
C SER A 59 -11.59 -4.58 1.37
N ARG A 60 -12.45 -5.39 0.74
CA ARG A 60 -12.70 -6.77 1.19
C ARG A 60 -11.46 -7.64 1.04
N GLU A 61 -10.67 -7.35 0.02
CA GLU A 61 -9.43 -8.04 -0.33
C GLU A 61 -8.34 -7.73 0.71
N ALA A 62 -8.19 -6.45 1.09
CA ALA A 62 -7.29 -6.04 2.17
C ALA A 62 -7.71 -6.65 3.51
N ALA A 63 -9.01 -6.63 3.84
CA ALA A 63 -9.52 -7.26 5.06
C ALA A 63 -9.26 -8.77 5.08
N ARG A 64 -9.48 -9.46 3.97
CA ARG A 64 -9.16 -10.90 3.84
C ARG A 64 -7.68 -11.18 4.00
N ALA A 65 -6.81 -10.38 3.39
CA ALA A 65 -5.37 -10.51 3.54
C ALA A 65 -4.93 -10.31 5.01
N ALA A 66 -5.47 -9.29 5.69
CA ALA A 66 -5.22 -9.03 7.09
C ALA A 66 -5.68 -10.20 7.98
N VAL A 67 -6.87 -10.77 7.73
CA VAL A 67 -7.35 -11.96 8.46
C VAL A 67 -6.42 -13.15 8.28
N ARG A 68 -5.93 -13.43 7.07
CA ARG A 68 -4.99 -14.54 6.82
C ARG A 68 -3.66 -14.33 7.55
N SER A 69 -3.14 -13.10 7.55
CA SER A 69 -1.93 -12.76 8.32
C SER A 69 -2.15 -12.91 9.82
N LEU A 70 -3.31 -12.46 10.34
CA LEU A 70 -3.70 -12.62 11.74
C LEU A 70 -3.83 -14.10 12.15
N GLN A 71 -4.29 -14.96 11.23
CA GLN A 71 -4.32 -16.42 11.41
C GLN A 71 -2.94 -17.08 11.39
N GLY A 72 -1.87 -16.31 11.12
CA GLY A 72 -0.48 -16.77 11.15
C GLY A 72 0.04 -17.32 9.82
N GLU A 73 -0.68 -17.13 8.70
CA GLU A 73 -0.24 -17.67 7.41
C GLU A 73 1.08 -17.05 6.96
N PHE A 74 1.22 -15.72 7.05
CA PHE A 74 2.46 -15.03 6.68
C PHE A 74 3.61 -15.43 7.62
N SER A 75 3.33 -15.52 8.92
CA SER A 75 4.28 -15.99 9.93
C SER A 75 4.79 -17.39 9.66
N ALA A 76 3.91 -18.31 9.26
CA ALA A 76 4.28 -19.68 8.91
C ALA A 76 5.26 -19.72 7.72
N MET A 77 5.06 -18.88 6.70
CA MET A 77 6.00 -18.80 5.57
C MET A 77 7.37 -18.26 6.02
N VAL A 78 7.39 -17.21 6.85
CA VAL A 78 8.64 -16.62 7.36
C VAL A 78 9.38 -17.59 8.27
N HIS A 79 8.68 -18.31 9.13
CA HIS A 79 9.26 -19.35 9.97
C HIS A 79 9.82 -20.50 9.12
N GLY A 80 9.08 -20.99 8.12
CA GLY A 80 9.57 -22.04 7.21
C GLY A 80 10.81 -21.61 6.44
N LEU A 81 10.88 -20.33 6.01
CA LEU A 81 12.09 -19.77 5.41
C LEU A 81 13.25 -19.71 6.42
N THR A 82 12.99 -19.28 7.65
CA THR A 82 13.99 -19.18 8.72
C THR A 82 14.56 -20.57 9.06
N GLU A 83 13.71 -21.58 9.18
CA GLU A 83 14.11 -22.98 9.38
C GLU A 83 15.00 -23.47 8.22
N ALA A 84 14.59 -23.22 6.96
CA ALA A 84 15.38 -23.60 5.80
C ALA A 84 16.77 -22.92 5.75
N VAL A 85 16.87 -21.66 6.22
CA VAL A 85 18.16 -20.96 6.36
C VAL A 85 19.01 -21.59 7.45
N ILE A 86 18.43 -21.86 8.62
CA ILE A 86 19.13 -22.47 9.75
C ILE A 86 19.68 -23.84 9.35
N ASP A 87 18.86 -24.66 8.70
CA ASP A 87 19.26 -25.99 8.25
C ASP A 87 20.39 -25.92 7.23
N THR A 88 20.25 -25.07 6.19
CA THR A 88 21.31 -24.88 5.19
C THR A 88 22.60 -24.41 5.84
N ARG A 89 22.53 -23.47 6.78
CA ARG A 89 23.69 -23.00 7.55
C ARG A 89 24.35 -24.14 8.34
N ALA A 90 23.57 -24.96 9.04
CA ALA A 90 24.09 -26.07 9.83
C ALA A 90 24.86 -27.09 8.97
N HIS A 91 24.40 -27.35 7.74
CA HIS A 91 25.10 -28.23 6.80
C HIS A 91 26.43 -27.62 6.33
N VAL A 92 26.46 -26.32 6.04
CA VAL A 92 27.69 -25.62 5.66
C VAL A 92 28.68 -25.58 6.82
N GLU A 93 28.22 -25.30 8.04
CA GLU A 93 29.08 -25.30 9.24
C GLU A 93 29.69 -26.69 9.49
N ALA A 94 28.89 -27.76 9.42
CA ALA A 94 29.40 -29.12 9.57
C ALA A 94 30.48 -29.48 8.53
N ALA A 95 30.30 -29.04 7.27
CA ALA A 95 31.27 -29.30 6.22
C ALA A 95 32.59 -28.51 6.38
N ILE A 96 32.54 -27.34 7.03
CA ILE A 96 33.74 -26.54 7.33
C ILE A 96 34.49 -27.14 8.53
N ASP A 97 33.78 -27.58 9.56
CA ASP A 97 34.36 -28.07 10.81
C ASP A 97 34.97 -29.48 10.69
N PHE A 98 34.48 -30.32 9.78
CA PHE A 98 34.91 -31.72 9.62
C PHE A 98 35.29 -32.09 8.16
N PRO A 99 36.35 -31.48 7.59
CA PRO A 99 36.72 -31.68 6.18
C PRO A 99 37.28 -33.09 5.86
N GLU A 100 37.68 -33.87 6.86
CA GLU A 100 38.30 -35.20 6.68
C GLU A 100 37.30 -36.36 6.82
N GLU A 101 36.06 -36.11 7.23
CA GLU A 101 35.02 -37.13 7.20
C GLU A 101 34.53 -37.32 5.75
N GLU A 102 35.02 -38.37 5.06
CA GLU A 102 34.66 -38.80 3.70
C GLU A 102 33.18 -39.25 3.58
N ILE A 103 32.25 -38.36 3.88
CA ILE A 103 30.90 -38.43 3.37
C ILE A 103 30.81 -37.26 2.39
N ASP A 104 30.26 -37.51 1.21
CA ASP A 104 30.01 -36.57 0.10
C ASP A 104 28.98 -35.48 0.51
N PHE A 105 29.14 -34.88 1.70
CA PHE A 105 28.28 -33.88 2.34
C PHE A 105 28.16 -32.61 1.51
N LEU A 106 29.18 -32.35 0.71
CA LEU A 106 29.27 -31.30 -0.29
C LEU A 106 29.39 -31.88 -1.68
N ALA A 107 28.62 -32.93 -2.01
CA ALA A 107 28.31 -33.15 -3.42
C ALA A 107 27.73 -31.82 -3.93
N ASP A 108 28.51 -31.05 -4.70
CA ASP A 108 28.19 -29.67 -5.13
C ASP A 108 26.72 -29.52 -5.54
N ARG A 109 26.20 -30.59 -6.16
CA ARG A 109 24.81 -30.73 -6.56
C ARG A 109 23.79 -30.64 -5.41
N GLN A 110 23.96 -31.34 -4.30
CA GLN A 110 22.99 -31.31 -3.19
C GLN A 110 22.96 -29.93 -2.51
N LEU A 111 24.13 -29.30 -2.37
CA LEU A 111 24.21 -27.95 -1.82
C LEU A 111 23.60 -26.92 -2.79
N GLN A 112 23.87 -27.06 -4.10
CA GLN A 112 23.23 -26.24 -5.13
C GLN A 112 21.69 -26.40 -5.12
N GLU A 113 21.19 -27.63 -5.02
CA GLU A 113 19.75 -27.90 -4.93
C GLU A 113 19.12 -27.25 -3.68
N ARG A 114 19.82 -27.27 -2.53
CA ARG A 114 19.39 -26.57 -1.31
C ARG A 114 19.35 -25.05 -1.48
N PHE A 115 20.40 -24.47 -2.07
CA PHE A 115 20.43 -23.03 -2.33
C PHE A 115 19.34 -22.61 -3.32
N GLN A 116 19.08 -23.43 -4.34
CA GLN A 116 18.01 -23.18 -5.30
C GLN A 116 16.63 -23.21 -4.62
N ALA A 117 16.35 -24.24 -3.81
CA ALA A 117 15.11 -24.32 -3.03
C ALA A 117 14.96 -23.13 -2.06
N LEU A 118 16.06 -22.71 -1.43
CA LEU A 118 16.06 -21.54 -0.55
C LEU A 118 15.74 -20.25 -1.32
N ALA A 119 16.32 -20.06 -2.50
CA ALA A 119 16.02 -18.92 -3.37
C ALA A 119 14.55 -18.89 -3.80
N GLU A 120 13.96 -20.06 -4.09
CA GLU A 120 12.53 -20.19 -4.40
C GLU A 120 11.64 -19.82 -3.19
N HIS A 121 12.00 -20.27 -1.98
CA HIS A 121 11.29 -19.86 -0.76
C HIS A 121 11.38 -18.35 -0.51
N PHE A 122 12.55 -17.75 -0.68
CA PHE A 122 12.73 -16.30 -0.59
C PHE A 122 11.82 -15.55 -1.58
N SER A 123 11.83 -15.98 -2.85
CA SER A 123 11.01 -15.39 -3.91
C SER A 123 9.50 -15.48 -3.58
N ALA A 124 9.04 -16.61 -3.04
CA ALA A 124 7.64 -16.79 -2.64
C ALA A 124 7.23 -15.86 -1.48
N VAL A 125 8.09 -15.72 -0.46
CA VAL A 125 7.87 -14.79 0.65
C VAL A 125 7.86 -13.34 0.15
N GLU A 126 8.82 -12.97 -0.71
CA GLU A 126 8.91 -11.63 -1.29
C GLU A 126 7.68 -11.29 -2.13
N GLN A 127 7.23 -12.19 -3.00
CA GLN A 127 6.04 -11.99 -3.82
C GLN A 127 4.79 -11.78 -2.95
N THR A 128 4.63 -12.58 -1.89
CA THR A 128 3.49 -12.45 -0.97
C THR A 128 3.57 -11.15 -0.16
N ALA A 129 4.76 -10.76 0.30
CA ALA A 129 4.98 -9.51 1.01
C ALA A 129 4.66 -8.29 0.11
N ARG A 130 5.11 -8.30 -1.15
CA ARG A 130 4.78 -7.26 -2.13
C ARG A 130 3.27 -7.16 -2.38
N GLN A 131 2.59 -8.29 -2.51
CA GLN A 131 1.12 -8.30 -2.67
C GLN A 131 0.41 -7.75 -1.43
N GLY A 132 0.85 -8.13 -0.23
CA GLY A 132 0.32 -7.62 1.03
C GLY A 132 0.55 -6.11 1.18
N ALA A 133 1.74 -5.63 0.83
CA ALA A 133 2.07 -4.20 0.82
C ALA A 133 1.17 -3.43 -0.13
N LEU A 134 0.96 -3.91 -1.36
CA LEU A 134 0.04 -3.27 -2.33
C LEU A 134 -1.40 -3.20 -1.81
N LEU A 135 -1.90 -4.25 -1.15
CA LEU A 135 -3.26 -4.25 -0.59
C LEU A 135 -3.40 -3.33 0.64
N ARG A 136 -2.31 -3.12 1.38
CA ARG A 136 -2.30 -2.26 2.59
C ARG A 136 -2.09 -0.80 2.23
N GLU A 137 -1.03 -0.52 1.47
CA GLU A 137 -0.61 0.82 1.11
C GLU A 137 -1.41 1.37 -0.07
N GLY A 138 -1.93 0.50 -0.94
CA GLY A 138 -2.59 0.89 -2.18
C GLY A 138 -1.61 1.32 -3.27
N MET A 139 -2.13 1.48 -4.48
CA MET A 139 -1.36 2.01 -5.61
C MET A 139 -1.55 3.52 -5.73
N THR A 140 -0.48 4.26 -5.99
CA THR A 140 -0.55 5.68 -6.33
C THR A 140 -0.67 5.85 -7.83
N VAL A 141 -1.79 6.40 -8.28
CA VAL A 141 -2.08 6.64 -9.70
C VAL A 141 -2.22 8.13 -9.96
N VAL A 142 -1.52 8.64 -10.96
CA VAL A 142 -1.66 10.05 -11.38
C VAL A 142 -2.56 10.13 -12.59
N ILE A 143 -3.57 11.00 -12.57
CA ILE A 143 -4.35 11.34 -13.75
C ILE A 143 -3.79 12.62 -14.37
N ALA A 144 -3.20 12.50 -15.56
CA ALA A 144 -2.59 13.59 -16.34
C ALA A 144 -3.34 13.81 -17.65
N GLY A 145 -3.12 14.96 -18.30
CA GLY A 145 -3.71 15.30 -19.59
C GLY A 145 -4.11 16.77 -19.68
N ARG A 146 -4.45 17.22 -20.90
CA ARG A 146 -4.81 18.62 -21.18
C ARG A 146 -6.02 19.10 -20.37
N PRO A 147 -6.18 20.43 -20.18
CA PRO A 147 -7.44 21.00 -19.68
C PRO A 147 -8.63 20.47 -20.48
N ASN A 148 -9.76 20.22 -19.81
CA ASN A 148 -11.00 19.71 -20.41
C ASN A 148 -10.93 18.32 -21.08
N ALA A 149 -9.80 17.60 -20.94
CA ALA A 149 -9.67 16.21 -21.41
C ALA A 149 -10.61 15.21 -20.71
N GLY A 150 -11.31 15.65 -19.66
CA GLY A 150 -12.25 14.84 -18.88
C GLY A 150 -11.64 14.06 -17.72
N LYS A 151 -10.48 14.51 -17.21
CA LYS A 151 -9.80 13.96 -16.02
C LYS A 151 -10.73 13.82 -14.81
N SER A 152 -11.41 14.90 -14.43
CA SER A 152 -12.33 14.90 -13.27
C SER A 152 -13.56 14.02 -13.50
N SER A 153 -14.04 13.93 -14.74
CA SER A 153 -15.14 13.02 -15.10
C SER A 153 -14.72 11.55 -15.01
N LEU A 154 -13.50 11.23 -15.44
CA LEU A 154 -12.91 9.89 -15.27
C LEU A 154 -12.75 9.55 -13.78
N LEU A 155 -12.20 10.46 -12.97
CA LEU A 155 -12.05 10.28 -11.53
C LEU A 155 -13.40 9.99 -10.85
N ASN A 156 -14.42 10.81 -11.10
CA ASN A 156 -15.74 10.59 -10.50
C ASN A 156 -16.35 9.25 -10.92
N ARG A 157 -16.16 8.86 -12.19
CA ARG A 157 -16.64 7.55 -12.69
C ARG A 157 -15.92 6.38 -12.03
N LEU A 158 -14.60 6.50 -11.80
CA LEU A 158 -13.80 5.50 -11.10
C LEU A 158 -14.11 5.44 -9.60
N ALA A 159 -14.44 6.58 -8.98
CA ALA A 159 -14.81 6.65 -7.58
C ALA A 159 -16.21 6.08 -7.31
N GLY A 160 -17.12 6.11 -8.29
CA GLY A 160 -18.51 5.69 -8.13
C GLY A 160 -19.39 6.70 -7.36
N TYR A 161 -18.84 7.87 -7.05
CA TYR A 161 -19.51 9.04 -6.47
C TYR A 161 -18.83 10.31 -6.97
N ASP A 162 -19.46 11.48 -6.81
CA ASP A 162 -18.89 12.78 -7.20
C ASP A 162 -17.73 13.19 -6.26
N ALA A 163 -16.58 12.52 -6.42
CA ALA A 163 -15.37 12.75 -5.66
C ALA A 163 -14.76 14.14 -5.89
N ALA A 164 -15.06 14.80 -7.00
CA ALA A 164 -14.57 16.15 -7.31
C ALA A 164 -15.16 17.28 -6.44
N ILE A 165 -16.01 16.98 -5.44
CA ILE A 165 -16.55 18.00 -4.54
C ILE A 165 -15.67 18.11 -3.29
N VAL A 166 -14.80 19.13 -3.34
CA VAL A 166 -13.95 19.65 -2.26
C VAL A 166 -14.70 19.67 -0.92
N THR A 167 -14.21 18.91 0.06
CA THR A 167 -14.64 19.07 1.46
C THR A 167 -14.11 20.42 2.00
N PRO A 168 -14.96 21.31 2.53
CA PRO A 168 -14.56 22.65 2.96
C PRO A 168 -13.97 22.70 4.39
N ILE A 169 -13.52 21.57 4.94
CA ILE A 169 -12.93 21.54 6.30
C ILE A 169 -11.52 22.11 6.22
N ALA A 170 -11.41 23.41 6.47
CA ALA A 170 -10.13 24.09 6.67
C ALA A 170 -9.44 23.53 7.93
N GLY A 171 -8.35 22.78 7.76
CA GLY A 171 -7.54 22.36 8.91
C GLY A 171 -6.62 21.15 8.72
N THR A 172 -6.80 20.30 7.71
CA THR A 172 -5.95 19.11 7.56
C THR A 172 -5.31 19.07 6.18
N THR A 173 -4.02 19.43 6.18
CA THR A 173 -2.99 19.33 5.13
C THR A 173 -3.36 19.89 3.75
N ARG A 174 -2.77 21.05 3.45
CA ARG A 174 -2.68 21.74 2.14
C ARG A 174 -1.86 20.95 1.09
N ASP A 175 -1.98 19.64 1.11
CA ASP A 175 -1.31 18.73 0.20
C ASP A 175 -2.28 18.37 -0.94
N ILE A 176 -1.69 18.09 -2.10
CA ILE A 176 -2.35 17.64 -3.35
C ILE A 176 -3.56 16.74 -3.03
N VAL A 177 -4.72 17.04 -3.63
CA VAL A 177 -5.96 16.25 -3.46
C VAL A 177 -5.65 14.78 -3.74
N ARG A 178 -5.62 13.97 -2.67
CA ARG A 178 -5.40 12.52 -2.69
C ARG A 178 -6.75 11.85 -2.46
N GLU A 179 -7.39 11.42 -3.54
CA GLU A 179 -8.63 10.66 -3.43
C GLU A 179 -8.32 9.17 -3.26
N LYS A 180 -8.88 8.55 -2.23
CA LYS A 180 -8.80 7.10 -2.03
C LYS A 180 -10.00 6.44 -2.69
N ILE A 181 -9.77 5.77 -3.80
CA ILE A 181 -10.78 4.96 -4.49
C ILE A 181 -10.42 3.49 -4.38
N ASN A 182 -11.39 2.63 -4.68
CA ASN A 182 -11.18 1.18 -4.72
C ASN A 182 -11.50 0.69 -6.14
N ILE A 183 -10.52 0.08 -6.79
CA ILE A 183 -10.68 -0.51 -8.12
C ILE A 183 -10.49 -2.02 -7.96
N ASP A 184 -11.55 -2.80 -8.18
CA ASP A 184 -11.54 -4.27 -8.11
C ASP A 184 -10.90 -4.85 -6.83
N GLY A 185 -11.05 -4.15 -5.70
CA GLY A 185 -10.51 -4.57 -4.41
C GLY A 185 -9.13 -3.99 -4.07
N MET A 186 -8.47 -3.31 -5.01
CA MET A 186 -7.20 -2.62 -4.80
C MET A 186 -7.45 -1.18 -4.34
N PRO A 187 -6.93 -0.75 -3.18
CA PRO A 187 -6.91 0.67 -2.82
C PRO A 187 -6.04 1.44 -3.82
N VAL A 188 -6.57 2.55 -4.34
CA VAL A 188 -5.88 3.41 -5.28
C VAL A 188 -5.94 4.85 -4.78
N HIS A 189 -4.78 5.46 -4.61
CA HIS A 189 -4.63 6.89 -4.32
C HIS A 189 -4.51 7.64 -5.63
N VAL A 190 -5.56 8.36 -6.00
CA VAL A 190 -5.54 9.18 -7.21
C VAL A 190 -5.04 10.58 -6.88
N LEU A 191 -4.00 10.99 -7.61
CA LEU A 191 -3.48 12.35 -7.61
C LEU A 191 -4.04 13.08 -8.83
N ASP A 192 -4.88 14.09 -8.61
CA ASP A 192 -5.36 14.95 -9.70
C ASP A 192 -4.34 16.06 -10.01
N THR A 193 -3.88 16.10 -11.27
CA THR A 193 -2.99 17.15 -11.79
C THR A 193 -3.74 18.45 -12.09
N ALA A 194 -5.07 18.51 -11.99
CA ALA A 194 -5.85 19.73 -12.22
C ALA A 194 -5.50 20.90 -11.26
N GLY A 195 -4.80 20.61 -10.15
CA GLY A 195 -4.22 21.59 -9.24
C GLY A 195 -2.87 22.20 -9.70
N LEU A 196 -2.35 21.83 -10.88
CA LEU A 196 -1.04 22.25 -11.39
C LEU A 196 -1.14 23.31 -12.49
N ARG A 197 -1.95 24.33 -12.24
CA ARG A 197 -2.17 25.40 -13.22
C ARG A 197 -0.89 26.21 -13.45
N GLU A 198 -0.80 26.81 -14.64
CA GLU A 198 0.34 27.59 -15.15
C GLU A 198 0.18 29.12 -14.93
N ASN A 199 -0.68 29.59 -14.03
CA ASN A 199 -0.99 31.03 -13.90
C ASN A 199 -0.49 31.66 -12.59
N ALA A 200 0.84 31.85 -12.57
CA ALA A 200 1.62 32.93 -11.96
C ALA A 200 1.35 33.34 -10.49
N ASP A 201 1.99 32.63 -9.54
CA ASP A 201 2.52 33.20 -8.29
C ASP A 201 3.73 32.36 -7.76
N PRO A 202 4.68 32.91 -6.98
CA PRO A 202 5.87 32.19 -6.49
C PRO A 202 5.58 30.94 -5.62
N VAL A 203 4.36 30.81 -5.10
CA VAL A 203 3.88 29.66 -4.33
C VAL A 203 3.59 28.44 -5.23
N GLU A 204 3.32 28.65 -6.52
CA GLU A 204 2.93 27.60 -7.49
C GLU A 204 4.12 26.82 -8.06
N THR A 205 5.33 27.41 -8.13
CA THR A 205 6.54 26.71 -8.60
C THR A 205 6.88 25.51 -7.72
N GLU A 206 6.66 25.63 -6.41
CA GLU A 206 6.78 24.52 -5.47
C GLU A 206 5.67 23.47 -5.69
N GLY A 207 4.46 23.88 -6.09
CA GLY A 207 3.36 22.99 -6.46
C GLY A 207 3.68 22.13 -7.70
N ILE A 208 4.22 22.75 -8.76
CA ILE A 208 4.67 22.04 -9.98
C ILE A 208 5.83 21.11 -9.66
N ARG A 209 6.84 21.57 -8.89
CA ARG A 209 7.97 20.74 -8.46
C ARG A 209 7.50 19.53 -7.64
N ARG A 210 6.61 19.74 -6.68
CA ARG A 210 6.01 18.68 -5.84
C ARG A 210 5.20 17.71 -6.68
N ALA A 211 4.44 18.16 -7.66
CA ALA A 211 3.71 17.25 -8.53
C ALA A 211 4.62 16.42 -9.41
N HIS A 212 5.67 16.99 -10.00
CA HIS A 212 6.68 16.18 -10.69
C HIS A 212 7.34 15.18 -9.73
N GLU A 213 7.58 15.57 -8.48
CA GLU A 213 8.12 14.66 -7.45
C GLU A 213 7.13 13.55 -7.06
N GLN A 214 5.84 13.85 -6.94
CA GLN A 214 4.80 12.85 -6.71
C GLN A 214 4.58 11.94 -7.92
N MET A 215 4.65 12.49 -9.14
CA MET A 215 4.58 11.72 -10.38
C MET A 215 5.73 10.72 -10.48
N ARG A 216 6.96 11.08 -10.05
CA ARG A 216 8.08 10.12 -9.95
C ARG A 216 7.86 9.00 -8.94
N ARG A 217 6.97 9.20 -7.97
CA ARG A 217 6.60 8.20 -6.96
C ARG A 217 5.30 7.46 -7.29
N ALA A 218 4.69 7.76 -8.43
CA ALA A 218 3.46 7.09 -8.85
C ALA A 218 3.78 5.71 -9.41
N ASP A 219 2.92 4.74 -9.13
CA ASP A 219 2.98 3.39 -9.69
C ASP A 219 2.49 3.35 -11.14
N ARG A 220 1.68 4.35 -11.54
CA ARG A 220 1.10 4.47 -12.89
C ARG A 220 0.67 5.91 -13.19
N VAL A 221 0.82 6.34 -14.43
CA VAL A 221 0.17 7.54 -14.97
C VAL A 221 -0.95 7.13 -15.92
N LEU A 222 -2.16 7.66 -15.70
CA LEU A 222 -3.26 7.63 -16.66
C LEU A 222 -3.25 8.96 -17.43
N PHE A 223 -2.81 8.92 -18.68
CA PHE A 223 -2.77 10.11 -19.53
C PHE A 223 -4.04 10.20 -20.37
N VAL A 224 -4.93 11.13 -20.01
CA VAL A 224 -6.25 11.31 -20.61
C VAL A 224 -6.18 12.19 -21.84
N ILE A 225 -6.70 11.69 -22.95
CA ILE A 225 -6.73 12.34 -24.27
C ILE A 225 -8.19 12.54 -24.66
N ASP A 226 -8.54 13.75 -25.06
CA ASP A 226 -9.84 14.04 -25.65
C ASP A 226 -9.80 13.72 -27.14
N LEU A 227 -10.49 12.66 -27.58
CA LEU A 227 -10.49 12.27 -28.99
C LEU A 227 -11.12 13.29 -29.94
N LEU A 228 -11.94 14.22 -29.43
CA LEU A 228 -12.53 15.28 -30.26
C LEU A 228 -11.54 16.40 -30.56
N ASP A 229 -10.67 16.73 -29.60
CA ASP A 229 -9.68 17.81 -29.71
C ASP A 229 -8.33 17.29 -30.22
N ASP A 230 -7.96 16.06 -29.87
CA ASP A 230 -6.68 15.43 -30.19
C ASP A 230 -6.86 13.96 -30.64
N PRO A 231 -7.46 13.72 -31.81
CA PRO A 231 -7.71 12.37 -32.33
C PRO A 231 -6.43 11.57 -32.59
N ASP A 232 -5.31 12.26 -32.84
CA ASP A 232 -4.01 11.67 -33.13
C ASP A 232 -3.13 11.50 -31.85
N ALA A 233 -3.66 11.79 -30.65
CA ALA A 233 -2.94 11.71 -29.39
C ALA A 233 -1.61 12.50 -29.33
N ARG A 234 -1.51 13.60 -30.08
CA ARG A 234 -0.28 14.42 -30.19
C ARG A 234 0.12 15.07 -28.87
N ALA A 235 -0.85 15.34 -28.00
CA ALA A 235 -0.60 15.88 -26.67
C ALA A 235 0.27 14.94 -25.82
N TYR A 236 0.12 13.62 -25.99
CA TYR A 236 0.99 12.68 -25.30
C TYR A 236 2.43 12.79 -25.79
N GLU A 237 2.67 12.79 -27.11
CA GLU A 237 4.04 12.90 -27.64
C GLU A 237 4.73 14.21 -27.24
N ALA A 238 3.98 15.32 -27.11
CA ALA A 238 4.51 16.59 -26.63
C ALA A 238 4.88 16.57 -25.13
N GLU A 239 4.10 15.88 -24.30
CA GLU A 239 4.31 15.82 -22.84
C GLU A 239 5.15 14.63 -22.39
N LYS A 240 5.37 13.63 -23.25
CA LYS A 240 6.11 12.39 -22.97
C LYS A 240 7.50 12.64 -22.41
N ALA A 241 8.19 13.67 -22.92
CA ALA A 241 9.51 14.06 -22.43
C ALA A 241 9.50 14.65 -21.01
N ARG A 242 8.33 15.08 -20.52
CA ARG A 242 8.13 15.64 -19.17
C ARG A 242 7.61 14.60 -18.17
N LEU A 243 7.13 13.46 -18.65
CA LEU A 243 6.72 12.33 -17.81
C LEU A 243 7.97 11.58 -17.30
N PRO A 244 7.94 11.03 -16.08
CA PRO A 244 9.03 10.18 -15.58
C PRO A 244 9.22 8.95 -16.48
N HIS A 245 10.45 8.69 -16.94
CA HIS A 245 10.73 7.55 -17.82
C HIS A 245 10.48 6.18 -17.19
N ASP A 246 10.62 6.07 -15.87
CA ASP A 246 10.49 4.81 -15.13
C ASP A 246 9.05 4.51 -14.68
N VAL A 247 8.13 5.44 -14.90
CA VAL A 247 6.73 5.28 -14.49
C VAL A 247 5.90 4.82 -15.69
N PRO A 248 5.26 3.64 -15.62
CA PRO A 248 4.43 3.17 -16.71
C PRO A 248 3.27 4.15 -16.99
N VAL A 249 2.97 4.37 -18.28
CA VAL A 249 1.89 5.26 -18.72
C VAL A 249 0.82 4.45 -19.45
N THR A 250 -0.44 4.65 -19.08
CA THR A 250 -1.61 4.14 -19.79
C THR A 250 -2.32 5.31 -20.47
N LEU A 251 -2.49 5.26 -21.79
CA LEU A 251 -3.28 6.25 -22.51
C LEU A 251 -4.77 5.97 -22.34
N VAL A 252 -5.54 6.98 -21.97
CA VAL A 252 -6.99 6.90 -21.82
C VAL A 252 -7.63 7.78 -22.88
N LEU A 253 -8.13 7.16 -23.94
CA LEU A 253 -8.81 7.84 -25.04
C LEU A 253 -10.26 8.11 -24.64
N ASN A 254 -10.53 9.34 -24.22
CA ASN A 254 -11.80 9.78 -23.69
C ASN A 254 -12.72 10.38 -24.77
N LYS A 255 -14.03 10.43 -24.48
CA LYS A 255 -15.08 10.92 -25.38
C LYS A 255 -15.20 10.15 -26.70
N SER A 256 -14.84 8.86 -26.67
CA SER A 256 -14.93 7.97 -27.84
C SER A 256 -16.36 7.76 -28.34
N ASP A 257 -17.36 8.02 -27.48
CA ASP A 257 -18.78 8.01 -27.83
C ASP A 257 -19.21 9.15 -28.77
N LEU A 258 -18.38 10.20 -28.89
CA LEU A 258 -18.65 11.37 -29.71
C LEU A 258 -17.87 11.37 -31.05
N GLY A 259 -16.96 10.42 -31.25
CA GLY A 259 -16.21 10.24 -32.49
C GLY A 259 -17.00 9.50 -33.57
N ALA A 260 -16.66 9.73 -34.85
CA ALA A 260 -17.23 8.96 -35.96
C ALA A 260 -16.78 7.48 -35.89
N PRO A 261 -17.64 6.51 -36.29
CA PRO A 261 -17.36 5.08 -36.21
C PRO A 261 -16.18 4.62 -37.07
#